data_AF-A0A535JNQ6-F1
#
_entry.id   AF-A0A535JNQ6-F1
#
_cell.length_a   1.000
_cell.length_b   1.000
_cell.length_c   1.000
_cell.angle_alpha   90.00
_cell.angle_beta   90.00
_cell.angle_gamma   90.00
#
_symmetry.space_group_name_H-M   'P 1'
#
loop_
_entity.id
_entity.type
_entity.pdbx_description
1 polymer ?
#
loop_
_entity_poly.entity_id
_entity_poly.type
_entity_poly.pdbx_seq_one_letter_code
_entity_poly.pdbx_strand_id
1 'polypeptide(L)'
;MSGSPGFAAVLSLLLPGLGQIYHGRWVRGVLIFVIPIFAVLLTGAFVAIADPLTSLVLRNARAVTFLVAGGFFTYHLIVVADAFAGKLRGMGSLRGRRVVDYVVLGIVCVALVGFYAAAYRGSAPWAGLATKIFAPLASVPLGGAAPGQDPPPPAWTGTDRLNVLLLGIDSRADSSTQNTDTMIVLSLDPVNKTAAMLSIPRDVYIDRPGVFTDKINAAYAYGGYDLVRKVVEDLLGIRLNAYALVDFDAFTKIIDSVGGVVVDVKRPVRDESYPTPDYGVERLDITPGPQLMDGQTALRFARSR
;
A
#
# COMPACT_ATOMS: atom_id res chain seq x y z
N MET A 1 -42.31 8.08 -28.95
CA MET A 1 -42.50 6.76 -28.32
C MET A 1 -42.29 6.89 -26.82
N SER A 2 -43.30 6.55 -26.00
CA SER A 2 -43.24 6.73 -24.54
C SER A 2 -42.39 5.63 -23.90
N GLY A 3 -41.16 5.95 -23.52
CA GLY A 3 -40.27 5.00 -22.86
C GLY A 3 -40.71 4.54 -21.46
N SER A 4 -40.36 3.30 -21.09
CA SER A 4 -40.68 2.69 -19.77
C SER A 4 -39.81 3.28 -18.65
N PRO A 5 -40.39 3.62 -17.48
CA PRO A 5 -39.63 4.04 -16.29
C PRO A 5 -38.67 2.97 -15.77
N GLY A 6 -39.07 1.69 -15.78
CA GLY A 6 -38.18 0.58 -15.40
C GLY A 6 -36.97 0.48 -16.34
N PHE A 7 -37.17 0.67 -17.64
CA PHE A 7 -36.07 0.69 -18.60
C PHE A 7 -35.13 1.89 -18.40
N ALA A 8 -35.65 3.07 -18.03
CA ALA A 8 -34.83 4.24 -17.69
C ALA A 8 -33.96 4.01 -16.44
N ALA A 9 -34.48 3.28 -15.45
CA ALA A 9 -33.72 2.86 -14.27
C ALA A 9 -32.58 1.90 -14.64
N VAL A 10 -32.83 0.93 -15.53
CA VAL A 10 -31.79 0.00 -16.03
C VAL A 10 -30.70 0.75 -16.81
N LEU A 11 -31.06 1.72 -17.64
CA LEU A 11 -30.06 2.53 -18.34
C LEU A 11 -29.20 3.33 -17.36
N SER A 12 -29.81 3.87 -16.31
CA SER A 12 -29.10 4.65 -15.28
C SER A 12 -28.27 3.77 -14.34
N LEU A 13 -28.61 2.49 -14.18
CA LEU A 13 -27.77 1.48 -13.52
C LEU A 13 -26.45 1.30 -14.25
N LEU A 14 -26.50 1.14 -15.58
CA LEU A 14 -25.30 0.92 -16.41
C LEU A 14 -24.41 2.16 -16.43
N LEU A 15 -25.00 3.33 -16.61
CA LEU A 15 -24.26 4.59 -16.60
C LEU A 15 -25.15 5.71 -16.05
N PRO A 16 -24.74 6.39 -14.97
CA PRO A 16 -25.48 7.53 -14.44
C PRO A 16 -25.79 8.56 -15.53
N GLY A 17 -27.08 8.91 -15.69
CA GLY A 17 -27.54 9.91 -16.66
C GLY A 17 -28.17 9.36 -17.94
N LEU A 18 -27.96 8.09 -18.31
CA LEU A 18 -28.54 7.52 -19.53
C LEU A 18 -30.08 7.43 -19.49
N GLY A 19 -30.69 7.16 -18.33
CA GLY A 19 -32.15 7.14 -18.20
C GLY A 19 -32.77 8.52 -18.40
N GLN A 20 -32.07 9.59 -18.00
CA GLN A 20 -32.48 10.97 -18.23
C GLN A 20 -32.38 11.33 -19.72
N ILE A 21 -31.33 10.87 -20.42
CA ILE A 21 -31.19 11.03 -21.88
C ILE A 21 -32.32 10.30 -22.61
N TYR A 22 -32.65 9.07 -22.18
CA TYR A 22 -33.76 8.29 -22.72
C TYR A 22 -35.12 9.01 -22.59
N HIS A 23 -35.29 9.84 -21.57
CA HIS A 23 -36.46 10.69 -21.39
C HIS A 23 -36.38 12.06 -22.10
N GLY A 24 -35.41 12.26 -22.98
CA GLY A 24 -35.21 13.51 -23.72
C GLY A 24 -34.59 14.64 -22.90
N ARG A 25 -34.18 14.38 -21.64
CA ARG A 25 -33.52 15.36 -20.75
C ARG A 25 -32.00 15.34 -20.96
N TRP A 26 -31.55 15.56 -22.20
CA TRP A 26 -30.15 15.35 -22.60
C TRP A 26 -29.14 16.15 -21.78
N VAL A 27 -29.39 17.45 -21.56
CA VAL A 27 -28.50 18.32 -20.75
C VAL A 27 -28.35 17.77 -19.34
N ARG A 28 -29.45 17.36 -18.70
CA ARG A 28 -29.40 16.82 -17.33
C ARG A 28 -28.67 15.48 -17.28
N GLY A 29 -28.87 14.61 -18.27
CA GLY A 29 -28.16 13.34 -18.34
C GLY A 29 -26.64 13.51 -18.49
N VAL A 30 -26.21 14.44 -19.36
CA VAL A 30 -24.79 14.76 -19.53
C VAL A 30 -24.20 15.36 -18.25
N LEU A 31 -24.89 16.29 -17.59
CA LEU A 31 -24.42 16.88 -16.33
C LEU A 31 -24.28 15.85 -15.20
N ILE A 32 -25.25 14.93 -15.08
CA ILE A 32 -25.21 13.81 -14.12
C ILE A 32 -24.00 12.90 -14.37
N PHE A 33 -23.55 12.78 -15.61
CA PHE A 33 -22.37 11.99 -15.91
C PHE A 33 -21.06 12.76 -15.63
N VAL A 34 -20.99 14.03 -16.04
CA VAL A 34 -19.74 14.81 -16.07
C VAL A 34 -19.37 15.39 -14.69
N ILE A 35 -20.35 15.87 -13.92
CA ILE A 35 -20.09 16.58 -12.65
C ILE A 35 -19.34 15.71 -11.62
N PRO A 36 -19.72 14.44 -11.36
CA PRO A 36 -19.00 13.60 -10.41
C PRO A 36 -17.56 13.34 -10.82
N ILE A 37 -17.28 13.21 -12.12
CA ILE A 37 -15.93 13.01 -12.65
C ILE A 37 -15.07 14.24 -12.33
N PHE A 38 -15.56 15.44 -12.65
CA PHE A 38 -14.86 16.67 -12.34
C PHE A 38 -14.69 16.88 -10.83
N ALA A 39 -15.71 16.56 -10.03
CA ALA A 39 -15.64 16.67 -8.58
C ALA A 39 -14.54 15.77 -7.99
N VAL A 40 -14.41 14.53 -8.48
CA VAL A 40 -13.37 13.60 -8.06
C VAL A 40 -11.98 14.09 -8.46
N LEU A 41 -11.82 14.55 -9.71
CA LEU A 41 -10.55 15.08 -10.20
C LEU A 41 -10.11 16.32 -9.41
N LEU A 42 -11.04 17.26 -9.17
CA LEU A 42 -10.77 18.46 -8.38
C LEU A 42 -10.46 18.14 -6.93
N THR A 43 -11.22 17.23 -6.30
CA THR A 43 -10.98 16.82 -4.92
C THR A 43 -9.63 16.10 -4.80
N GLY A 44 -9.30 15.22 -5.75
CA GLY A 44 -8.02 14.53 -5.80
C GLY A 44 -6.84 15.49 -5.97
N ALA A 45 -6.96 16.45 -6.90
CA ALA A 45 -5.95 17.49 -7.11
C ALA A 45 -5.79 18.39 -5.89
N PHE A 46 -6.90 18.81 -5.26
CA PHE A 46 -6.89 19.64 -4.06
C PHE A 46 -6.22 18.91 -2.89
N VAL A 47 -6.57 17.63 -2.66
CA VAL A 47 -5.92 16.80 -1.63
C VAL A 47 -4.43 16.69 -1.91
N ALA A 48 -4.02 16.41 -3.15
CA ALA A 48 -2.61 16.24 -3.51
C ALA A 48 -1.75 17.51 -3.32
N ILE A 49 -2.35 18.70 -3.46
CA ILE A 49 -1.65 19.98 -3.34
C ILE A 49 -1.68 20.51 -1.89
N ALA A 50 -2.72 20.21 -1.13
CA ALA A 50 -2.92 20.72 0.22
C ALA A 50 -2.30 19.79 1.27
N ASP A 51 -1.06 20.07 1.67
CA ASP A 51 -0.49 19.49 2.90
C ASP A 51 -1.09 20.27 4.09
N PRO A 52 -1.95 19.65 4.93
CA PRO A 52 -1.81 18.30 5.48
C PRO A 52 -2.89 17.27 5.08
N LEU A 53 -3.79 17.57 4.14
CA LEU A 53 -4.91 16.70 3.77
C LEU A 53 -4.44 15.36 3.18
N THR A 54 -3.34 15.36 2.43
CA THR A 54 -2.69 14.14 1.93
C THR A 54 -2.40 13.16 3.06
N SER A 55 -1.78 13.65 4.15
CA SER A 55 -1.43 12.81 5.30
C SER A 55 -2.67 12.26 6.04
N LEU A 56 -3.74 13.05 6.10
CA LEU A 56 -5.01 12.66 6.72
C LEU A 56 -5.72 11.56 5.92
N VAL A 57 -5.74 11.71 4.59
CA VAL A 57 -6.32 10.72 3.67
C VAL A 57 -5.54 9.42 3.70
N LEU A 58 -4.21 9.49 3.70
CA LEU A 58 -3.36 8.30 3.79
C LEU A 58 -3.53 7.56 5.12
N ARG A 59 -3.57 8.27 6.26
CA ARG A 59 -3.78 7.64 7.58
C ARG A 59 -5.14 6.96 7.71
N ASN A 60 -6.17 7.52 7.07
CA ASN A 60 -7.54 7.03 7.17
C ASN A 60 -8.03 6.36 5.88
N ALA A 61 -7.13 5.86 5.03
CA ALA A 61 -7.44 5.45 3.66
C ALA A 61 -8.64 4.50 3.58
N ARG A 62 -8.76 3.51 4.48
CA ARG A 62 -9.90 2.59 4.52
C ARG A 62 -11.23 3.30 4.79
N ALA A 63 -11.26 4.21 5.77
CA ALA A 63 -12.46 4.98 6.10
C ALA A 63 -12.82 5.96 4.98
N VAL A 64 -11.81 6.60 4.37
CA VAL A 64 -12.02 7.48 3.20
C VAL A 64 -12.57 6.70 2.02
N THR A 65 -12.00 5.53 1.69
CA THR A 65 -12.52 4.66 0.63
C THR A 65 -13.96 4.23 0.89
N PHE A 66 -14.30 3.91 2.14
CA PHE A 66 -15.68 3.59 2.54
C PHE A 66 -16.63 4.79 2.32
N LEU A 67 -16.24 5.98 2.76
CA LEU A 67 -17.06 7.20 2.61
C LEU A 67 -17.23 7.59 1.13
N VAL A 68 -16.18 7.48 0.33
CA VAL A 68 -16.23 7.76 -1.12
C VAL A 68 -17.14 6.74 -1.82
N ALA A 69 -16.97 5.44 -1.55
CA ALA A 69 -17.83 4.40 -2.11
C ALA A 69 -19.30 4.58 -1.70
N GLY A 70 -19.57 4.90 -0.42
CA GLY A 70 -20.91 5.20 0.10
C GLY A 70 -21.53 6.46 -0.52
N GLY A 71 -20.72 7.50 -0.75
CA GLY A 71 -21.13 8.72 -1.43
C GLY A 71 -21.55 8.46 -2.88
N PHE A 72 -20.74 7.71 -3.64
CA PHE A 72 -21.09 7.29 -4.99
C PHE A 72 -22.32 6.39 -5.03
N PHE A 73 -22.44 5.44 -4.10
CA PHE A 73 -23.62 4.58 -3.99
C PHE A 73 -24.90 5.41 -3.78
N THR A 74 -24.87 6.34 -2.83
CA THR A 74 -25.99 7.24 -2.53
C THR A 74 -26.34 8.11 -3.75
N TYR A 75 -25.32 8.65 -4.41
CA TYR A 75 -25.48 9.40 -5.66
C TYR A 75 -26.15 8.55 -6.75
N HIS A 76 -25.67 7.34 -6.97
CA HIS A 76 -26.18 6.45 -8.01
C HIS A 76 -27.63 6.05 -7.76
N LEU A 77 -28.01 5.81 -6.49
CA LEU A 77 -29.41 5.61 -6.09
C LEU A 77 -30.29 6.82 -6.41
N ILE A 78 -29.83 8.04 -6.11
CA ILE A 78 -30.58 9.28 -6.41
C ILE A 78 -30.78 9.43 -7.93
N VAL A 79 -29.76 9.12 -8.73
CA VAL A 79 -29.83 9.21 -10.19
C VAL A 79 -30.81 8.19 -10.77
N VAL A 80 -30.78 6.94 -10.28
CA VAL A 80 -31.74 5.91 -10.68
C VAL A 80 -33.16 6.29 -10.26
N ALA A 81 -33.34 6.85 -9.07
CA ALA A 81 -34.63 7.34 -8.60
C ALA A 81 -35.16 8.51 -9.44
N ASP A 82 -34.32 9.50 -9.82
CA ASP A 82 -34.72 10.60 -10.72
C ASP A 82 -35.05 10.09 -12.13
N ALA A 83 -34.29 9.11 -12.65
CA ALA A 83 -34.58 8.50 -13.94
C ALA A 83 -35.95 7.81 -13.94
N PHE A 84 -36.25 7.07 -12.87
CA PHE A 84 -37.55 6.43 -12.69
C PHE A 84 -38.68 7.44 -12.48
N ALA A 85 -38.46 8.48 -11.65
CA ALA A 85 -39.45 9.48 -11.28
C ALA A 85 -39.73 10.53 -12.37
N GLY A 86 -38.84 10.68 -13.36
CA GLY A 86 -38.90 11.69 -14.42
C GLY A 86 -40.20 11.73 -15.22
N LYS A 87 -41.05 10.69 -15.13
CA LYS A 87 -42.35 10.61 -15.79
C LYS A 87 -43.54 10.26 -14.88
N LEU A 88 -43.30 9.98 -13.60
CA LEU A 88 -44.36 9.68 -12.62
C LEU A 88 -45.20 10.92 -12.26
N ARG A 89 -44.69 12.13 -12.52
CA ARG A 89 -45.30 13.42 -12.13
C ARG A 89 -46.55 13.87 -12.91
N GLY A 90 -47.09 13.07 -13.85
CA GLY A 90 -48.20 13.52 -14.72
C GLY A 90 -49.28 12.50 -15.08
N MET A 91 -49.36 11.32 -14.46
CA MET A 91 -50.25 10.24 -14.95
C MET A 91 -51.01 9.48 -13.84
N GLY A 92 -52.33 9.61 -13.84
CA GLY A 92 -53.27 8.97 -12.91
C GLY A 92 -53.48 7.44 -13.07
N SER A 93 -53.96 6.83 -11.98
CA SER A 93 -54.42 5.44 -11.70
C SER A 93 -53.54 4.20 -12.02
N LEU A 94 -53.29 3.42 -10.96
CA LEU A 94 -52.44 2.22 -10.89
C LEU A 94 -53.03 1.05 -11.70
N ARG A 95 -52.31 0.57 -12.74
CA ARG A 95 -52.66 -0.67 -13.47
C ARG A 95 -51.40 -1.50 -13.79
N GLY A 96 -51.56 -2.82 -13.93
CA GLY A 96 -50.52 -3.87 -13.83
C GLY A 96 -49.19 -3.69 -14.59
N ARG A 97 -49.11 -2.83 -15.60
CA ARG A 97 -47.85 -2.46 -16.27
C ARG A 97 -46.86 -1.78 -15.30
N ARG A 98 -47.34 -1.16 -14.23
CA ARG A 98 -46.52 -0.52 -13.19
C ARG A 98 -45.83 -1.51 -12.25
N VAL A 99 -46.41 -2.70 -12.03
CA VAL A 99 -45.82 -3.70 -11.11
C VAL A 99 -44.48 -4.17 -11.64
N VAL A 100 -44.38 -4.39 -12.96
CA VAL A 100 -43.13 -4.75 -13.64
C VAL A 100 -42.08 -3.66 -13.46
N ASP A 101 -42.44 -2.39 -13.65
CA ASP A 101 -41.49 -1.27 -13.47
C ASP A 101 -40.95 -1.19 -12.03
N TYR A 102 -41.78 -1.43 -11.00
CA TYR A 102 -41.34 -1.47 -9.60
C TYR A 102 -40.48 -2.69 -9.27
N VAL A 103 -40.80 -3.86 -9.84
CA VAL A 103 -39.95 -5.06 -9.71
C VAL A 103 -38.58 -4.83 -10.33
N VAL A 104 -38.55 -4.23 -11.53
CA VAL A 104 -37.29 -3.84 -12.20
C VAL A 104 -36.50 -2.86 -11.35
N LEU A 105 -37.15 -1.84 -10.76
CA LEU A 105 -36.48 -0.91 -9.85
C LEU A 105 -35.88 -1.63 -8.62
N GLY A 106 -36.61 -2.59 -8.04
CA GLY A 106 -36.12 -3.41 -6.93
C GLY A 106 -34.85 -4.20 -7.31
N ILE A 107 -34.86 -4.85 -8.48
CA ILE A 107 -33.70 -5.58 -9.02
C ILE A 107 -32.51 -4.64 -9.22
N VAL A 108 -32.74 -3.45 -9.78
CA VAL A 108 -31.71 -2.42 -9.99
C VAL A 108 -31.08 -1.99 -8.66
N CYS A 109 -31.89 -1.75 -7.62
CA CYS A 109 -31.38 -1.39 -6.31
C CYS A 109 -30.52 -2.51 -5.68
N VAL A 110 -30.95 -3.77 -5.79
CA VAL A 110 -30.17 -4.92 -5.31
C VAL A 110 -28.86 -5.07 -6.08
N ALA A 111 -28.88 -4.86 -7.40
CA ALA A 111 -27.70 -4.89 -8.25
C ALA A 111 -26.69 -3.79 -7.86
N LEU A 112 -27.16 -2.58 -7.54
CA LEU A 112 -26.31 -1.49 -7.04
C LEU A 112 -25.64 -1.85 -5.71
N VAL A 113 -26.38 -2.42 -4.76
CA VAL A 113 -25.81 -2.86 -3.48
C VAL A 113 -24.70 -3.90 -3.71
N GLY A 114 -24.95 -4.89 -4.57
CA GLY A 114 -23.96 -5.91 -4.91
C GLY A 114 -22.71 -5.32 -5.58
N PHE A 115 -22.90 -4.42 -6.55
CA PHE A 115 -21.82 -3.75 -7.26
C PHE A 115 -20.92 -2.93 -6.33
N TYR A 116 -21.49 -2.05 -5.52
CA TYR A 116 -20.70 -1.20 -4.61
C TYR A 116 -20.05 -1.99 -3.47
N ALA A 117 -20.69 -3.06 -2.98
CA ALA A 117 -20.08 -3.97 -2.02
C ALA A 117 -18.86 -4.72 -2.62
N ALA A 118 -18.97 -5.20 -3.86
CA ALA A 118 -17.87 -5.84 -4.58
C ALA A 118 -16.74 -4.85 -4.88
N ALA A 119 -17.07 -3.65 -5.35
CA ALA A 119 -16.09 -2.59 -5.63
C ALA A 119 -15.34 -2.17 -4.34
N TYR A 120 -16.05 -1.98 -3.23
CA TYR A 120 -15.42 -1.67 -1.94
C TYR A 120 -14.48 -2.80 -1.49
N ARG A 121 -14.94 -4.06 -1.50
CA ARG A 121 -14.10 -5.22 -1.14
C ARG A 121 -12.88 -5.35 -2.03
N GLY A 122 -13.01 -5.12 -3.34
CA GLY A 122 -11.90 -5.14 -4.29
C GLY A 122 -10.91 -3.99 -4.09
N SER A 123 -11.37 -2.82 -3.65
CA SER A 123 -10.53 -1.63 -3.42
C SER A 123 -9.86 -1.58 -2.04
N ALA A 124 -10.42 -2.27 -1.03
CA ALA A 124 -9.89 -2.23 0.34
C ALA A 124 -8.44 -2.74 0.49
N PRO A 125 -7.99 -3.79 -0.22
CA PRO A 125 -6.58 -4.19 -0.26
C PRO A 125 -5.67 -3.11 -0.83
N TRP A 126 -6.12 -2.40 -1.88
CA TRP A 126 -5.37 -1.31 -2.51
C TRP A 126 -5.21 -0.11 -1.59
N ALA A 127 -6.24 0.22 -0.81
CA ALA A 127 -6.13 1.26 0.22
C ALA A 127 -5.06 0.91 1.26
N GLY A 128 -5.01 -0.36 1.69
CA GLY A 128 -3.98 -0.84 2.62
C GLY A 128 -2.57 -0.94 2.01
N LEU A 129 -2.47 -1.19 0.70
CA LEU A 129 -1.19 -1.13 -0.01
C LEU A 129 -0.71 0.32 -0.13
N ALA A 130 -1.60 1.25 -0.48
CA ALA A 130 -1.28 2.67 -0.59
C ALA A 130 -0.79 3.25 0.74
N THR A 131 -1.40 2.89 1.87
CA THR A 131 -0.90 3.35 3.18
C THR A 131 0.49 2.82 3.50
N LYS A 132 0.83 1.61 3.07
CA LYS A 132 2.18 1.03 3.25
C LYS A 132 3.21 1.71 2.36
N ILE A 133 2.88 1.93 1.08
CA ILE A 133 3.77 2.57 0.11
C ILE A 133 4.03 4.04 0.49
N PHE A 134 2.98 4.76 0.91
CA PHE A 134 3.05 6.19 1.23
C PHE A 134 3.14 6.46 2.73
N ALA A 135 3.47 5.46 3.55
CA ALA A 135 3.67 5.62 5.00
C ALA A 135 4.62 6.78 5.37
N PRO A 136 5.73 7.04 4.63
CA PRO A 136 6.62 8.17 4.91
C PRO A 136 5.96 9.54 4.70
N LEU A 137 4.95 9.66 3.83
CA LEU A 137 4.17 10.89 3.64
C LEU A 137 3.04 11.01 4.67
N ALA A 138 2.54 9.87 5.16
CA ALA A 138 1.48 9.80 6.16
C ALA A 138 1.97 10.13 7.59
N SER A 139 3.26 9.98 7.86
CA SER A 139 3.89 10.24 9.17
C SER A 139 4.22 11.71 9.43
N VAL A 140 4.11 12.59 8.42
CA VAL A 140 4.27 14.04 8.60
C VAL A 140 3.17 14.55 9.55
N PRO A 141 3.49 15.09 10.74
CA PRO A 141 2.46 15.51 11.69
C PRO A 141 1.69 16.74 11.17
N LEU A 142 0.40 16.86 11.53
CA LEU A 142 -0.53 17.94 11.15
C LEU A 142 -0.21 19.32 11.74
N GLY A 143 0.95 19.46 12.37
CA GLY A 143 1.56 20.67 12.89
C GLY A 143 3.05 20.35 13.04
N GLY A 144 3.92 21.34 12.84
CA GLY A 144 5.38 21.14 12.79
C GLY A 144 5.95 20.19 13.85
N ALA A 145 7.08 19.58 13.52
CA ALA A 145 7.78 18.51 14.23
C ALA A 145 7.45 18.43 15.74
N ALA A 146 7.01 17.25 16.18
CA ALA A 146 6.80 16.98 17.59
C ALA A 146 8.06 17.35 18.40
N PRO A 147 7.93 17.98 19.59
CA PRO A 147 9.08 18.38 20.38
C PRO A 147 9.95 17.16 20.69
N GLY A 148 11.22 17.18 20.25
CA GLY A 148 12.19 16.10 20.46
C GLY A 148 12.47 15.20 19.25
N GLN A 149 11.83 15.44 18.10
CA GLN A 149 12.27 14.83 16.84
C GLN A 149 13.33 15.71 16.17
N ASP A 150 14.43 15.09 15.72
CA ASP A 150 15.43 15.76 14.89
C ASP A 150 14.74 16.38 13.67
N PRO A 151 15.15 17.57 13.20
CA PRO A 151 14.63 18.11 11.96
C PRO A 151 14.81 17.07 10.84
N PRO A 152 13.82 16.91 9.94
CA PRO A 152 13.92 15.97 8.85
C PRO A 152 15.22 16.24 8.08
N PRO A 153 15.94 15.20 7.64
CA PRO A 153 17.19 15.39 6.91
C PRO A 153 16.94 16.28 5.68
N PRO A 154 17.90 17.16 5.33
CA PRO A 154 17.76 18.00 4.15
C PRO A 154 17.56 17.12 2.92
N ALA A 155 16.75 17.61 1.98
CA ALA A 155 16.50 16.90 0.73
C ALA A 155 17.82 16.59 0.02
N TRP A 156 18.00 15.34 -0.40
CA TRP A 156 19.23 14.91 -1.07
C TRP A 156 19.33 15.59 -2.43
N THR A 157 20.44 16.30 -2.65
CA THR A 157 20.72 17.13 -3.83
C THR A 157 21.21 16.33 -5.03
N GLY A 158 21.49 15.04 -4.85
CA GLY A 158 22.03 14.15 -5.89
C GLY A 158 23.55 14.20 -6.05
N THR A 159 24.23 15.14 -5.38
CA THR A 159 25.70 15.28 -5.43
C THR A 159 26.40 14.78 -4.17
N ASP A 160 25.69 14.80 -3.02
CA ASP A 160 26.25 14.33 -1.77
C ASP A 160 26.27 12.80 -1.69
N ARG A 161 27.19 12.25 -0.89
CA ARG A 161 27.24 10.81 -0.62
C ARG A 161 25.96 10.35 0.06
N LEU A 162 25.39 9.24 -0.41
CA LEU A 162 24.16 8.67 0.11
C LEU A 162 24.44 7.38 0.87
N ASN A 163 24.26 7.40 2.19
CA ASN A 163 24.39 6.25 3.07
C ASN A 163 23.01 5.67 3.39
N VAL A 164 22.78 4.43 2.98
CA VAL A 164 21.53 3.70 3.17
C VAL A 164 21.78 2.50 4.08
N LEU A 165 21.00 2.37 5.15
CA LEU A 165 21.04 1.20 6.02
C LEU A 165 20.03 0.14 5.54
N LEU A 166 20.52 -1.03 5.15
CA LEU A 166 19.71 -2.17 4.77
C LEU A 166 19.54 -3.09 5.99
N LEU A 167 18.29 -3.29 6.41
CA LEU A 167 17.90 -4.07 7.57
C LEU A 167 17.11 -5.30 7.14
N GLY A 168 17.55 -6.49 7.54
CA GLY A 168 16.81 -7.73 7.38
C GLY A 168 16.18 -8.16 8.71
N ILE A 169 14.87 -8.42 8.72
CA ILE A 169 14.13 -8.87 9.92
C ILE A 169 13.45 -10.22 9.70
N ASP A 170 13.46 -11.08 10.73
CA ASP A 170 12.62 -12.28 10.80
C ASP A 170 11.30 -11.90 11.48
N SER A 171 10.39 -11.24 10.74
CA SER A 171 9.04 -10.98 11.25
C SER A 171 8.14 -12.17 10.99
N ARG A 172 7.91 -13.01 11.99
CA ARG A 172 6.85 -14.03 11.96
C ARG A 172 5.59 -13.42 12.53
N ALA A 173 4.42 -13.77 11.98
CA ALA A 173 3.13 -13.19 12.33
C ALA A 173 2.83 -13.19 13.85
N ASP A 174 3.47 -14.09 14.61
CA ASP A 174 3.25 -14.31 16.04
C ASP A 174 4.46 -13.94 16.93
N SER A 175 5.57 -13.42 16.38
CA SER A 175 6.76 -13.10 17.17
C SER A 175 6.76 -11.65 17.67
N SER A 176 6.74 -11.47 19.00
CA SER A 176 6.91 -10.18 19.68
C SER A 176 8.30 -9.55 19.52
N THR A 177 9.24 -10.26 18.89
CA THR A 177 10.65 -9.86 18.81
C THR A 177 11.01 -9.52 17.36
N GLN A 178 11.34 -8.27 17.10
CA GLN A 178 11.73 -7.76 15.77
C GLN A 178 13.24 -7.52 15.71
N ASN A 179 14.04 -8.54 16.03
CA ASN A 179 15.49 -8.39 15.94
C ASN A 179 15.93 -8.35 14.46
N THR A 180 16.92 -7.54 14.16
CA THR A 180 17.51 -7.47 12.82
C THR A 180 18.60 -8.53 12.67
N ASP A 181 18.40 -9.50 11.79
CA ASP A 181 19.39 -10.53 11.48
C ASP A 181 20.45 -10.07 10.48
N THR A 182 20.14 -9.04 9.69
CA THR A 182 21.07 -8.45 8.71
C THR A 182 21.12 -6.95 8.88
N MET A 183 22.34 -6.40 8.92
CA MET A 183 22.60 -4.96 8.85
C MET A 183 23.70 -4.72 7.84
N ILE A 184 23.39 -4.03 6.74
CA ILE A 184 24.37 -3.63 5.72
C ILE A 184 24.27 -2.14 5.50
N VAL A 185 25.37 -1.42 5.65
CA VAL A 185 25.47 -0.02 5.25
C VAL A 185 25.94 0.04 3.81
N LEU A 186 25.11 0.60 2.93
CA LEU A 186 25.43 0.91 1.54
C LEU A 186 25.76 2.40 1.42
N SER A 187 26.99 2.72 1.05
CA SER A 187 27.45 4.09 0.77
C SER A 187 27.59 4.27 -0.74
N LEU A 188 26.81 5.19 -1.32
CA LEU A 188 26.84 5.54 -2.74
C LEU A 188 27.49 6.92 -2.93
N ASP A 189 28.51 6.98 -3.77
CA ASP A 189 29.13 8.22 -4.24
C ASP A 189 28.66 8.50 -5.68
N PRO A 190 27.64 9.37 -5.87
CA PRO A 190 27.05 9.62 -7.18
C PRO A 190 28.01 10.36 -8.13
N VAL A 191 28.94 11.15 -7.59
CA VAL A 191 29.89 11.95 -8.37
C VAL A 191 30.95 11.03 -8.98
N ASN A 192 31.53 10.15 -8.15
CA ASN A 192 32.55 9.20 -8.57
C ASN A 192 31.97 7.89 -9.13
N LYS A 193 30.65 7.70 -9.05
CA LYS A 193 29.92 6.48 -9.46
C LYS A 193 30.45 5.22 -8.77
N THR A 194 30.78 5.33 -7.48
CA THR A 194 31.25 4.20 -6.68
C THR A 194 30.25 3.84 -5.60
N ALA A 195 30.26 2.56 -5.21
CA ALA A 195 29.45 2.04 -4.12
C ALA A 195 30.33 1.21 -3.18
N ALA A 196 30.10 1.34 -1.88
CA ALA A 196 30.71 0.51 -0.86
C ALA A 196 29.63 -0.10 0.02
N MET A 197 29.81 -1.36 0.41
CA MET A 197 28.91 -2.05 1.33
C MET A 197 29.72 -2.56 2.53
N LEU A 198 29.19 -2.33 3.73
CA LEU A 198 29.73 -2.83 4.99
C LEU A 198 28.65 -3.60 5.74
N SER A 199 28.88 -4.89 5.96
CA SER A 199 28.02 -5.70 6.83
C SER A 199 28.42 -5.48 8.29
N ILE A 200 27.46 -5.14 9.14
CA ILE A 200 27.66 -5.02 10.59
C ILE A 200 27.24 -6.33 11.23
N PRO A 201 28.14 -7.04 11.95
CA PRO A 201 27.77 -8.28 12.60
C PRO A 201 26.66 -8.05 13.64
N ARG A 202 25.60 -8.85 13.57
CA ARG A 202 24.39 -8.70 14.39
C ARG A 202 24.64 -8.81 15.91
N ASP A 203 25.72 -9.49 16.29
CA ASP A 203 26.11 -9.75 17.69
C ASP A 203 27.14 -8.73 18.22
N VAL A 204 27.41 -7.64 17.51
CA VAL A 204 28.23 -6.52 18.03
C VAL A 204 27.58 -5.99 19.31
N TYR A 205 28.32 -6.04 20.41
CA TYR A 205 27.85 -5.51 21.69
C TYR A 205 28.01 -3.99 21.72
N ILE A 206 26.93 -3.29 22.02
CA ILE A 206 26.90 -1.84 22.14
C ILE A 206 26.77 -1.53 23.62
N ASP A 207 27.71 -0.74 24.14
CA ASP A 207 27.67 -0.26 25.52
C ASP A 207 27.57 1.27 25.52
N ARG A 208 26.34 1.78 25.50
CA ARG A 208 26.05 3.21 25.55
C ARG A 208 25.03 3.51 26.63
N PRO A 209 25.48 3.72 27.88
CA PRO A 209 24.59 3.99 29.01
C PRO A 209 23.60 5.13 28.73
N GLY A 210 22.34 4.91 29.07
CA GLY A 210 21.25 5.88 28.82
C GLY A 210 20.74 5.94 27.38
N VAL A 211 21.35 5.20 26.44
CA VAL A 211 20.88 5.08 25.05
C VAL A 211 20.55 3.63 24.70
N PHE A 212 21.53 2.73 24.77
CA PHE A 212 21.38 1.32 24.43
C PHE A 212 22.55 0.48 24.98
N THR A 213 22.23 -0.61 25.67
CA THR A 213 23.21 -1.58 26.18
C THR A 213 22.72 -2.99 25.92
N ASP A 214 23.07 -3.54 24.75
CA ASP A 214 22.81 -4.92 24.33
C ASP A 214 23.54 -5.18 23.00
N LYS A 215 23.35 -6.36 22.42
CA LYS A 215 23.71 -6.65 21.03
C LYS A 215 22.96 -5.74 20.06
N ILE A 216 23.65 -5.28 19.03
CA ILE A 216 23.11 -4.32 18.05
C ILE A 216 21.85 -4.83 17.34
N ASN A 217 21.69 -6.15 17.15
CA ASN A 217 20.50 -6.73 16.55
C ASN A 217 19.20 -6.46 17.31
N ALA A 218 19.28 -6.23 18.61
CA ALA A 218 18.12 -5.95 19.44
C ALA A 218 17.70 -4.48 19.36
N ALA A 219 18.57 -3.57 18.90
CA ALA A 219 18.29 -2.13 18.87
C ALA A 219 16.98 -1.79 18.15
N TYR A 220 16.65 -2.51 17.07
CA TYR A 220 15.38 -2.33 16.37
C TYR A 220 14.17 -2.72 17.23
N ALA A 221 14.25 -3.81 17.99
CA ALA A 221 13.19 -4.25 18.88
C ALA A 221 12.96 -3.27 20.06
N TYR A 222 14.02 -2.61 20.55
CA TYR A 222 13.93 -1.67 21.67
C TYR A 222 13.45 -0.27 21.27
N GLY A 223 13.88 0.24 20.11
CA GLY A 223 13.65 1.64 19.75
C GLY A 223 13.43 1.89 18.26
N GLY A 224 13.11 0.84 17.50
CA GLY A 224 12.87 0.90 16.06
C GLY A 224 14.07 1.45 15.29
N TYR A 225 13.78 2.03 14.12
CA TYR A 225 14.82 2.59 13.27
C TYR A 225 15.59 3.74 13.93
N ASP A 226 14.94 4.60 14.72
CA ASP A 226 15.60 5.76 15.33
C ASP A 226 16.74 5.36 16.26
N LEU A 227 16.56 4.28 17.04
CA LEU A 227 17.62 3.77 17.90
C LEU A 227 18.73 3.11 17.09
N VAL A 228 18.38 2.29 16.11
CA VAL A 228 19.35 1.66 15.21
C VAL A 228 20.20 2.72 14.50
N ARG A 229 19.57 3.78 13.98
CA ARG A 229 20.25 4.91 13.34
C ARG A 229 21.29 5.51 14.28
N LYS A 230 20.89 5.91 15.48
CA LYS A 230 21.81 6.52 16.46
C LYS A 230 22.98 5.60 16.78
N VAL A 231 22.72 4.31 17.01
CA VAL A 231 23.76 3.34 17.35
C VAL A 231 24.73 3.12 16.18
N VAL A 232 24.23 3.01 14.95
CA VAL A 232 25.07 2.80 13.75
C VAL A 232 25.84 4.06 13.37
N GLU A 233 25.22 5.25 13.44
CA GLU A 233 25.87 6.53 13.19
C GLU A 233 27.02 6.76 14.17
N ASP A 234 26.81 6.47 15.46
CA ASP A 234 27.86 6.53 16.48
C ASP A 234 28.96 5.49 16.26
N LEU A 235 28.59 4.25 15.91
CA LEU A 235 29.54 3.16 15.68
C LEU A 235 30.49 3.45 14.52
N LEU A 236 29.96 4.05 13.44
CA LEU A 236 30.69 4.26 12.20
C LEU A 236 31.20 5.69 12.00
N GLY A 237 30.71 6.65 12.81
CA GLY A 237 31.05 8.08 12.66
C GLY A 237 30.55 8.69 11.35
N ILE A 238 29.52 8.10 10.72
CA ILE A 238 28.92 8.58 9.48
C ILE A 238 27.44 8.87 9.70
N ARG A 239 26.88 9.77 8.89
CA ARG A 239 25.45 10.03 8.85
C ARG A 239 24.74 9.02 7.97
N LEU A 240 23.60 8.50 8.40
CA LEU A 240 22.69 7.72 7.58
C LEU A 240 21.62 8.63 6.98
N ASN A 241 21.38 8.49 5.68
CA ASN A 241 20.41 9.30 4.94
C ASN A 241 19.06 8.59 4.79
N ALA A 242 19.08 7.27 4.65
CA ALA A 242 17.89 6.46 4.43
C ALA A 242 18.07 5.06 5.01
N TYR A 243 16.99 4.30 5.05
CA TYR A 243 17.02 2.87 5.36
C TYR A 243 15.99 2.11 4.54
N ALA A 244 16.24 0.82 4.37
CA ALA A 244 15.29 -0.14 3.83
C ALA A 244 15.16 -1.30 4.82
N LEU A 245 13.93 -1.62 5.20
CA LEU A 245 13.60 -2.75 6.05
C LEU A 245 12.97 -3.85 5.20
N VAL A 246 13.56 -5.03 5.22
CA VAL A 246 13.21 -6.15 4.34
C VAL A 246 12.94 -7.37 5.21
N ASP A 247 11.72 -7.90 5.12
CA ASP A 247 11.38 -9.21 5.67
C ASP A 247 11.63 -10.31 4.62
N PHE A 248 11.48 -11.58 5.02
CA PHE A 248 11.71 -12.71 4.11
C PHE A 248 10.77 -12.72 2.91
N ASP A 249 9.51 -12.30 3.07
CA ASP A 249 8.53 -12.25 1.99
C ASP A 249 8.88 -11.18 0.96
N ALA A 250 9.35 -10.01 1.42
CA ALA A 250 9.83 -8.94 0.55
C ALA A 250 11.10 -9.36 -0.17
N PHE A 251 12.03 -10.03 0.51
CA PHE A 251 13.28 -10.51 -0.08
C PHE A 251 13.02 -11.46 -1.26
N THR A 252 12.18 -12.48 -1.07
CA THR A 252 11.87 -13.45 -2.15
C THR A 252 11.24 -12.76 -3.35
N LYS A 253 10.23 -11.91 -3.12
CA LYS A 253 9.54 -11.15 -4.17
C LYS A 253 10.46 -10.22 -4.93
N ILE A 254 11.40 -9.55 -4.26
CA ILE A 254 12.37 -8.66 -4.92
C ILE A 254 13.22 -9.47 -5.90
N ILE A 255 13.73 -10.62 -5.48
CA ILE A 255 14.57 -11.49 -6.33
C ILE A 255 13.77 -12.04 -7.51
N ASP A 256 12.56 -12.54 -7.27
CA ASP A 256 11.71 -13.06 -8.34
C ASP A 256 11.34 -11.97 -9.35
N SER A 257 11.13 -10.73 -8.89
CA SER A 257 10.79 -9.60 -9.75
C SER A 257 11.90 -9.19 -10.71
N VAL A 258 13.17 -9.44 -10.36
CA VAL A 258 14.33 -9.19 -11.24
C VAL A 258 14.71 -10.40 -12.09
N GLY A 259 13.92 -11.48 -12.02
CA GLY A 259 14.16 -12.72 -12.78
C GLY A 259 15.15 -13.69 -12.12
N GLY A 260 15.38 -13.55 -10.81
CA GLY A 260 16.36 -14.33 -10.06
C GLY A 260 17.73 -13.66 -9.97
N VAL A 261 18.63 -14.26 -9.19
CA VAL A 261 20.01 -13.79 -9.01
C VAL A 261 21.00 -14.90 -9.31
N VAL A 262 22.07 -14.59 -10.05
CA VAL A 262 23.15 -15.54 -10.31
C VAL A 262 24.13 -15.52 -9.14
N VAL A 263 24.28 -16.65 -8.46
CA VAL A 263 25.21 -16.83 -7.35
C VAL A 263 26.22 -17.90 -7.72
N ASP A 264 27.51 -17.57 -7.60
CA ASP A 264 28.60 -18.54 -7.75
C ASP A 264 28.97 -19.13 -6.38
N VAL A 265 28.37 -20.29 -6.09
CA VAL A 265 28.54 -20.99 -4.81
C VAL A 265 29.89 -21.68 -4.79
N LYS A 266 30.85 -21.08 -4.07
CA LYS A 266 32.24 -21.56 -4.04
C LYS A 266 32.44 -22.90 -3.32
N ARG A 267 31.58 -23.21 -2.35
CA ARG A 267 31.61 -24.44 -1.55
C ARG A 267 30.17 -24.93 -1.35
N PRO A 268 29.94 -26.25 -1.31
CA PRO A 268 28.59 -26.77 -1.14
C PRO A 268 28.04 -26.29 0.20
N VAL A 269 26.79 -25.85 0.21
CA VAL A 269 26.08 -25.51 1.46
C VAL A 269 25.22 -26.71 1.82
N ARG A 270 25.59 -27.39 2.91
CA ARG A 270 24.85 -28.52 3.45
C ARG A 270 24.44 -28.21 4.88
N ASP A 271 23.15 -28.04 5.07
CA ASP A 271 22.55 -27.74 6.36
C ASP A 271 21.52 -28.82 6.67
N GLU A 272 21.86 -29.67 7.64
CA GLU A 272 21.04 -30.82 8.07
C GLU A 272 19.82 -30.41 8.90
N SER A 273 19.78 -29.14 9.32
CA SER A 273 18.83 -28.62 10.31
C SER A 273 18.21 -27.29 9.88
N TYR A 274 18.02 -27.09 8.58
CA TYR A 274 17.47 -25.83 8.06
C TYR A 274 16.03 -25.66 8.59
N PRO A 275 15.70 -24.53 9.24
CA PRO A 275 14.42 -24.38 9.92
C PRO A 275 13.26 -24.19 8.93
N THR A 276 12.19 -24.94 9.14
CA THR A 276 10.95 -24.80 8.38
C THR A 276 9.96 -23.85 9.08
N PRO A 277 8.95 -23.29 8.37
CA PRO A 277 7.99 -22.37 8.97
C PRO A 277 7.19 -22.95 10.15
N ASP A 278 6.99 -24.27 10.19
CA ASP A 278 6.30 -25.03 11.22
C ASP A 278 7.21 -25.45 12.40
N TYR A 279 8.36 -24.78 12.57
CA TYR A 279 9.36 -25.08 13.60
C TYR A 279 10.00 -26.48 13.50
N GLY A 280 9.85 -27.13 12.35
CA GLY A 280 10.57 -28.33 11.99
C GLY A 280 11.96 -28.03 11.43
N VAL A 281 12.61 -29.08 10.92
CA VAL A 281 13.89 -28.99 10.22
C VAL A 281 13.83 -29.76 8.91
N GLU A 282 14.50 -29.23 7.89
CA GLU A 282 14.72 -29.90 6.62
C GLU A 282 16.21 -29.92 6.27
N ARG A 283 16.63 -30.88 5.44
CA ARG A 283 17.97 -30.87 4.87
C ARG A 283 18.00 -29.92 3.67
N LEU A 284 18.89 -28.95 3.71
CA LEU A 284 19.24 -28.09 2.58
C LEU A 284 20.59 -28.54 2.00
N ASP A 285 20.63 -28.82 0.69
CA ASP A 285 21.88 -29.07 -0.05
C ASP A 285 21.90 -28.17 -1.29
N ILE A 286 22.88 -27.28 -1.36
CA ILE A 286 23.14 -26.39 -2.49
C ILE A 286 24.50 -26.75 -3.07
N THR A 287 24.50 -27.19 -4.33
CA THR A 287 25.70 -27.62 -5.04
C THR A 287 26.62 -26.44 -5.38
N PRO A 288 27.94 -26.67 -5.51
CA PRO A 288 28.88 -25.65 -5.95
C PRO A 288 28.69 -25.24 -7.40
N GLY A 289 29.11 -24.01 -7.71
CA GLY A 289 29.16 -23.43 -9.05
C GLY A 289 28.16 -22.29 -9.27
N PRO A 290 28.20 -21.67 -10.46
CA PRO A 290 27.27 -20.63 -10.86
C PRO A 290 25.87 -21.20 -11.06
N GLN A 291 24.89 -20.65 -10.35
CA GLN A 291 23.48 -21.03 -10.50
C GLN A 291 22.57 -19.81 -10.40
N LEU A 292 21.50 -19.82 -11.19
CA LEU A 292 20.43 -18.83 -11.11
C LEU A 292 19.49 -19.26 -9.97
N MET A 293 19.41 -18.45 -8.92
CA MET A 293 18.55 -18.68 -7.77
C MET A 293 17.29 -17.82 -7.87
N ASP A 294 16.14 -18.45 -7.72
CA ASP A 294 14.88 -17.76 -7.43
C ASP A 294 14.87 -17.23 -5.99
N GLY A 295 13.83 -16.48 -5.62
CA GLY A 295 13.71 -15.86 -4.31
C GLY A 295 13.81 -16.87 -3.18
N GLN A 296 13.15 -18.01 -3.31
CA GLN A 296 13.15 -19.04 -2.26
C GLN A 296 14.53 -19.68 -2.08
N THR A 297 15.21 -20.03 -3.18
CA THR A 297 16.55 -20.63 -3.15
C THR A 297 17.59 -19.65 -2.63
N ALA A 298 17.52 -18.39 -3.06
CA ALA A 298 18.40 -17.33 -2.57
C ALA A 298 18.20 -17.05 -1.08
N LEU A 299 16.94 -17.11 -0.59
CA LEU A 299 16.65 -16.93 0.82
C LEU A 299 17.24 -18.07 1.66
N ARG A 300 17.08 -19.32 1.20
CA ARG A 300 17.69 -20.50 1.83
C ARG A 300 19.21 -20.37 1.91
N PHE A 301 19.84 -19.97 0.80
CA PHE A 301 21.27 -19.72 0.74
C PHE A 301 21.72 -18.63 1.73
N ALA A 302 21.02 -17.50 1.79
CA ALA A 302 21.38 -16.38 2.67
C ALA A 302 21.18 -16.66 4.17
N ARG A 303 20.31 -17.62 4.52
CA ARG A 303 19.95 -17.94 5.91
C ARG A 303 20.69 -19.14 6.51
N SER A 304 21.20 -20.04 5.67
CA SER A 304 21.94 -21.21 6.13
C SER A 304 23.23 -20.83 6.87
N ARG A 305 23.64 -21.63 7.86
CA ARG A 305 24.78 -21.37 8.75
C ARG A 305 25.64 -22.59 8.97
#